data_AF-A0A220MQ29-F1
#
_entry.id   AF-A0A220MQ29-F1
#
_cell.length_a   1.000
_cell.length_b   1.000
_cell.length_c   1.000
_cell.angle_alpha   90.00
_cell.angle_beta   90.00
_cell.angle_gamma   90.00
#
_symmetry.space_group_name_H-M   'P 1'
#
loop_
_entity.id
_entity.type
_entity.pdbx_description
1 polymer ?
#
loop_
_entity_poly.entity_id
_entity_poly.type
_entity_poly.pdbx_seq_one_letter_code
_entity_poly.pdbx_strand_id
1 'polypeptide(L)'
;MKLWVISEEVVARFGNELGACGIELVVCSADDIQEGAIGFLLTKESDGKLLQERMQQLGTGPWLVLVYGSDVPYDLANTLHTQYEHTGEHEVIRMALFTHERALLGGEPDGRWMRFLCKQLARYSLVTMVCGMREVDEALRQLPRYLAWKEQFYIELGASCDEKGISLLQVSRALGMDKRIGHGWLYPSRQDSSLIVRWLEKECRLALQKANIQRIVLWGEDSLWEHMPSDWLAEKDVAVYTGEDKPIPNKKMTGWTLYDSWQDAVQDADLLVIGNASGTTIAELPLSELVNRMRQSYVIDAAACFPVQEAQSYFQAYRAIGENTNVWE
;
A
#
# COMPACT_ATOMS: atom_id res chain seq x y z
N MET A 1 8.89 -21.46 16.60
CA MET A 1 10.26 -21.83 16.15
C MET A 1 11.16 -20.63 16.37
N LYS A 2 12.46 -20.81 16.67
CA LYS A 2 13.39 -19.70 16.95
C LYS A 2 14.44 -19.56 15.86
N LEU A 3 14.66 -18.35 15.37
CA LEU A 3 15.67 -18.02 14.37
C LEU A 3 16.61 -16.93 14.88
N TRP A 4 17.89 -17.06 14.57
CA TRP A 4 18.87 -16.02 14.83
C TRP A 4 18.79 -14.89 13.80
N VAL A 5 18.93 -13.66 14.28
CA VAL A 5 19.06 -12.44 13.47
C VAL A 5 20.31 -11.67 13.83
N ILE A 6 20.77 -10.82 12.91
CA ILE A 6 22.02 -10.08 13.09
C ILE A 6 21.91 -8.86 14.02
N SER A 7 20.70 -8.33 14.25
CA SER A 7 20.51 -7.10 15.04
C SER A 7 19.11 -6.97 15.65
N GLU A 8 18.99 -6.12 16.68
CA GLU A 8 17.71 -5.75 17.29
C GLU A 8 16.78 -5.00 16.31
N GLU A 9 17.33 -4.28 15.34
CA GLU A 9 16.56 -3.59 14.30
C GLU A 9 15.69 -4.57 13.50
N VAL A 10 16.23 -5.76 13.17
CA VAL A 10 15.50 -6.81 12.47
C VAL A 10 14.36 -7.35 13.35
N VAL A 11 14.61 -7.51 14.66
CA VAL A 11 13.57 -7.91 15.63
C VAL A 11 12.47 -6.87 15.71
N ALA A 12 12.82 -5.58 15.83
CA ALA A 12 11.84 -4.50 15.90
C ALA A 12 10.99 -4.41 14.63
N ARG A 13 11.61 -4.62 13.46
CA ARG A 13 10.92 -4.53 12.16
C ARG A 13 10.02 -5.72 11.85
N PHE A 14 10.50 -6.94 12.08
CA PHE A 14 9.80 -8.16 11.62
C PHE A 14 9.29 -9.05 12.75
N GLY A 15 9.64 -8.78 14.01
CA GLY A 15 9.32 -9.63 15.15
C GLY A 15 7.82 -9.80 15.39
N ASN A 16 7.02 -8.74 15.21
CA ASN A 16 5.56 -8.83 15.33
C ASN A 16 4.95 -9.67 14.21
N GLU A 17 5.36 -9.42 12.97
CA GLU A 17 4.85 -10.10 11.77
C GLU A 17 5.21 -11.59 11.74
N LEU A 18 6.50 -11.90 11.94
CA LEU A 18 6.98 -13.28 12.00
C LEU A 18 6.53 -13.99 13.28
N GLY A 19 6.38 -13.25 14.39
CA GLY A 19 5.83 -13.75 15.65
C GLY A 19 4.38 -14.21 15.50
N ALA A 20 3.56 -13.49 14.72
CA ALA A 20 2.20 -13.91 14.36
C ALA A 20 2.16 -15.22 13.57
N CYS A 21 3.28 -15.60 12.93
CA CYS A 21 3.47 -16.85 12.22
C CYS A 21 4.12 -17.95 13.08
N GLY A 22 4.33 -17.68 14.37
CA GLY A 22 5.01 -18.58 15.30
C GLY A 22 6.52 -18.66 15.11
N ILE A 23 7.14 -17.64 14.51
CA ILE A 23 8.58 -17.51 14.33
C ILE A 23 9.09 -16.42 15.28
N GLU A 24 9.85 -16.84 16.28
CA GLU A 24 10.47 -15.97 17.27
C GLU A 24 11.89 -15.61 16.81
N LEU A 25 12.24 -14.34 16.89
CA LEU A 25 13.53 -13.81 16.46
C LEU A 25 14.40 -13.54 17.67
N VAL A 26 15.65 -14.00 17.61
CA VAL A 26 16.63 -13.86 18.69
C VAL A 26 17.90 -13.26 18.11
N VAL A 27 18.45 -12.22 18.74
CA VAL A 27 19.69 -11.59 18.29
C VAL A 27 20.87 -12.53 18.55
N CYS A 28 21.71 -12.73 17.54
CA CYS A 28 22.95 -13.49 17.67
C CYS A 28 23.99 -12.67 18.45
N SER A 29 24.11 -12.88 19.77
CA SER A 29 25.17 -12.29 20.59
C SER A 29 26.48 -13.09 20.47
N ALA A 30 27.62 -12.45 20.73
CA ALA A 30 28.92 -13.11 20.68
C ALA A 30 29.17 -14.05 21.88
N ASP A 31 28.43 -13.84 22.98
CA ASP A 31 28.77 -14.40 24.28
C ASP A 31 27.84 -15.55 24.72
N ASP A 32 26.68 -15.73 24.06
CA ASP A 32 25.74 -16.81 24.39
C ASP A 32 25.13 -17.41 23.12
N ILE A 33 25.50 -18.66 22.80
CA ILE A 33 24.71 -19.49 21.89
C ILE A 33 23.42 -19.82 22.64
N GLN A 34 22.38 -19.01 22.48
CA GLN A 34 21.09 -19.31 23.11
C GLN A 34 20.57 -20.67 22.61
N GLU A 35 20.31 -21.58 23.56
CA GLU A 35 19.80 -22.92 23.26
C GLU A 35 18.45 -22.85 22.52
N GLY A 36 18.34 -23.62 21.42
CA GLY A 36 17.06 -23.90 20.76
C GLY A 36 16.75 -23.09 19.49
N ALA A 37 17.63 -22.20 19.04
CA ALA A 37 17.55 -21.68 17.68
C ALA A 37 17.88 -22.78 16.66
N ILE A 38 17.12 -22.83 15.57
CA ILE A 38 17.20 -23.91 14.58
C ILE A 38 17.74 -23.43 13.22
N GLY A 39 18.15 -22.17 13.15
CA GLY A 39 18.58 -21.55 11.92
C GLY A 39 18.62 -20.03 12.04
N PHE A 40 18.71 -19.39 10.89
CA PHE A 40 18.96 -17.98 10.75
C PHE A 40 17.94 -17.31 9.84
N LEU A 41 17.70 -16.02 10.07
CA LEU A 41 16.90 -15.16 9.23
C LEU A 41 17.80 -14.12 8.54
N LEU A 42 17.67 -14.00 7.22
CA LEU A 42 18.30 -12.97 6.41
C LEU A 42 17.23 -12.08 5.78
N THR A 43 17.42 -10.78 5.87
CA THR A 43 16.48 -9.76 5.38
C THR A 43 17.12 -8.79 4.38
N LYS A 44 18.45 -8.76 4.30
CA LYS A 44 19.25 -7.97 3.36
C LYS A 44 20.58 -8.67 3.06
N GLU A 45 21.26 -8.23 2.00
CA GLU A 45 22.54 -8.82 1.55
C GLU A 45 23.63 -8.79 2.63
N SER A 46 23.73 -7.69 3.38
CA SER A 46 24.74 -7.52 4.42
C SER A 46 24.61 -8.53 5.56
N ASP A 47 23.43 -9.10 5.76
CA ASP A 47 23.19 -10.17 6.75
C ASP A 47 23.98 -11.44 6.37
N GLY A 48 24.16 -11.71 5.07
CA GLY A 48 24.81 -12.92 4.56
C GLY A 48 26.29 -13.05 4.91
N LYS A 49 27.04 -11.93 4.91
CA LYS A 49 28.47 -11.95 5.27
C LYS A 49 28.67 -12.25 6.75
N LEU A 50 27.92 -11.58 7.62
CA LEU A 50 27.94 -11.77 9.07
C LEU A 50 27.49 -13.20 9.44
N LEU A 51 26.49 -13.72 8.73
CA LEU A 51 26.02 -15.08 8.87
C LEU A 51 27.10 -16.11 8.54
N GLN A 52 27.82 -15.92 7.43
CA GLN A 52 28.89 -16.84 7.02
C GLN A 52 30.00 -16.95 8.09
N GLU A 53 30.37 -15.83 8.72
CA GLU A 53 31.34 -15.81 9.82
C GLU A 53 30.83 -16.58 11.06
N ARG A 54 29.53 -16.46 11.36
CA ARG A 54 28.90 -17.14 12.51
C ARG A 54 28.65 -18.62 12.28
N MET A 55 28.25 -19.02 11.09
CA MET A 55 28.05 -20.44 10.74
C MET A 55 29.34 -21.24 10.89
N GLN A 56 30.49 -20.65 10.56
CA GLN A 56 31.80 -21.28 10.77
C GLN A 56 32.10 -21.59 12.25
N GLN A 57 31.47 -20.86 13.19
CA GLN A 57 31.68 -21.02 14.64
C GLN A 57 30.74 -22.05 15.28
N LEU A 58 29.54 -22.25 14.72
CA LEU A 58 28.45 -23.04 15.32
C LEU A 58 28.51 -24.54 15.00
N GLY A 59 29.43 -24.97 14.13
CA GLY A 59 29.63 -26.37 13.76
C GLY A 59 28.61 -26.93 12.77
N THR A 60 28.71 -28.23 12.50
CA THR A 60 27.94 -28.92 11.47
C THR A 60 26.58 -29.40 12.01
N GLY A 61 25.50 -29.08 11.30
CA GLY A 61 24.15 -29.47 11.69
C GLY A 61 23.15 -29.08 10.59
N PRO A 62 21.95 -29.69 10.53
CA PRO A 62 20.94 -29.34 9.54
C PRO A 62 20.32 -27.99 9.91
N TRP A 63 20.87 -26.89 9.42
CA TRP A 63 20.43 -25.53 9.73
C TRP A 63 19.46 -25.00 8.68
N LEU A 64 18.45 -24.26 9.16
CA LEU A 64 17.59 -23.46 8.29
C LEU A 64 18.25 -22.11 7.99
N VAL A 65 18.29 -21.72 6.72
CA VAL A 65 18.62 -20.37 6.28
C VAL A 65 17.38 -19.76 5.64
N LEU A 66 16.63 -18.96 6.40
CA LEU A 66 15.39 -18.34 5.94
C LEU A 66 15.66 -16.94 5.38
N VAL A 67 15.42 -16.73 4.10
CA VAL A 67 15.57 -15.44 3.42
C VAL A 67 14.19 -14.78 3.30
N TYR A 68 14.00 -13.62 3.93
CA TYR A 68 12.67 -13.04 4.18
C TYR A 68 12.53 -11.57 3.76
N GLY A 69 11.33 -11.23 3.27
CA GLY A 69 10.93 -9.84 2.99
C GLY A 69 11.17 -9.39 1.55
N SER A 70 10.76 -8.17 1.22
CA SER A 70 10.85 -7.56 -0.12
C SER A 70 12.20 -6.90 -0.43
N ASP A 71 12.97 -6.56 0.61
CA ASP A 71 14.21 -5.76 0.48
C ASP A 71 15.43 -6.63 0.15
N VAL A 72 15.22 -7.94 0.03
CA VAL A 72 16.24 -8.90 -0.33
C VAL A 72 16.59 -8.73 -1.82
N PRO A 73 17.89 -8.69 -2.17
CA PRO A 73 18.31 -8.72 -3.57
C PRO A 73 17.74 -9.91 -4.32
N TYR A 74 17.34 -9.67 -5.57
CA TYR A 74 16.88 -10.71 -6.48
C TYR A 74 17.92 -11.85 -6.58
N ASP A 75 17.46 -13.09 -6.50
CA ASP A 75 18.29 -14.30 -6.64
C ASP A 75 19.29 -14.56 -5.49
N LEU A 76 19.25 -13.79 -4.39
CA LEU A 76 20.12 -14.04 -3.23
C LEU A 76 19.92 -15.46 -2.68
N ALA A 77 18.67 -15.91 -2.55
CA ALA A 77 18.37 -17.24 -2.00
C ALA A 77 18.96 -18.38 -2.86
N ASN A 78 18.92 -18.30 -4.19
CA ASN A 78 19.56 -19.32 -5.04
C ASN A 78 21.08 -19.24 -4.99
N THR A 79 21.64 -18.04 -4.86
CA THR A 79 23.09 -17.85 -4.69
C THR A 79 23.56 -18.54 -3.42
N LEU A 80 22.87 -18.31 -2.30
CA LEU A 80 23.14 -18.99 -1.02
C LEU A 80 22.91 -20.50 -1.13
N HIS A 81 21.84 -20.93 -1.79
CA HIS A 81 21.56 -22.36 -1.99
C HIS A 81 22.72 -23.05 -2.73
N THR A 82 23.20 -22.48 -3.84
CA THR A 82 24.34 -23.00 -4.62
C THR A 82 25.62 -23.04 -3.79
N GLN A 83 25.86 -21.98 -2.99
CA GLN A 83 27.02 -21.88 -2.12
C GLN A 83 27.04 -22.97 -1.04
N TYR A 84 25.88 -23.34 -0.49
CA TYR A 84 25.78 -24.32 0.59
C TYR A 84 25.39 -25.74 0.14
N GLU A 85 24.98 -25.93 -1.11
CA GLU A 85 24.54 -27.23 -1.66
C GLU A 85 25.54 -28.35 -1.36
N HIS A 86 26.83 -28.05 -1.54
CA HIS A 86 27.94 -28.98 -1.35
C HIS A 86 28.14 -29.43 0.11
N THR A 87 27.56 -28.71 1.07
CA THR A 87 27.68 -29.03 2.50
C THR A 87 26.62 -30.02 2.95
N GLY A 88 25.42 -30.02 2.32
CA GLY A 88 24.26 -30.80 2.77
C GLY A 88 23.76 -30.44 4.18
N GLU A 89 24.38 -29.46 4.83
CA GLU A 89 24.11 -29.03 6.20
C GLU A 89 23.10 -27.90 6.27
N HIS A 90 22.83 -27.22 5.16
CA HIS A 90 22.00 -26.02 5.16
C HIS A 90 20.86 -26.14 4.17
N GLU A 91 19.65 -25.87 4.63
CA GLU A 91 18.50 -25.72 3.76
C GLU A 91 18.14 -24.25 3.66
N VAL A 92 18.36 -23.68 2.47
CA VAL A 92 17.98 -22.31 2.18
C VAL A 92 16.51 -22.30 1.74
N ILE A 93 15.72 -21.42 2.35
CA ILE A 93 14.31 -21.22 2.00
C ILE A 93 14.08 -19.73 1.79
N ARG A 94 13.49 -19.38 0.65
CA ARG A 94 13.00 -18.04 0.38
C ARG A 94 11.56 -17.92 0.87
N MET A 95 11.25 -16.99 1.75
CA MET A 95 9.89 -16.82 2.28
C MET A 95 9.40 -15.39 2.10
N ALA A 96 8.12 -15.25 1.79
CA ALA A 96 7.41 -13.98 1.87
C ALA A 96 5.96 -14.18 2.32
N LEU A 97 5.47 -13.27 3.15
CA LEU A 97 4.03 -13.16 3.38
C LEU A 97 3.41 -12.43 2.20
N PHE A 98 2.56 -13.13 1.46
CA PHE A 98 2.00 -12.63 0.21
C PHE A 98 0.64 -11.96 0.43
N THR A 99 -0.12 -12.47 1.40
CA THR A 99 -1.37 -11.88 1.91
C THR A 99 -1.47 -12.18 3.40
N HIS A 100 -2.42 -11.59 4.12
CA HIS A 100 -2.63 -11.86 5.54
C HIS A 100 -2.85 -13.35 5.88
N GLU A 101 -3.28 -14.15 4.90
CA GLU A 101 -3.60 -15.58 5.09
C GLU A 101 -2.67 -16.52 4.30
N ARG A 102 -1.68 -15.98 3.56
CA ARG A 102 -0.87 -16.79 2.64
C ARG A 102 0.61 -16.44 2.69
N ALA A 103 1.42 -17.49 2.73
CA ALA A 103 2.86 -17.40 2.60
C ALA A 103 3.33 -18.07 1.30
N LEU A 104 4.29 -17.44 0.62
CA LEU A 104 5.06 -18.05 -0.46
C LEU A 104 6.36 -18.62 0.11
N LEU A 105 6.63 -19.89 -0.17
CA LEU A 105 7.85 -20.58 0.23
C LEU A 105 8.57 -21.12 -1.00
N GLY A 106 9.77 -20.63 -1.22
CA GLY A 106 10.66 -20.99 -2.30
C GLY A 106 11.77 -21.91 -1.81
N GLY A 107 11.92 -23.09 -2.40
CA GLY A 107 12.99 -24.04 -2.05
C GLY A 107 12.64 -25.47 -2.43
N GLU A 108 13.42 -26.43 -1.91
CA GLU A 108 13.21 -27.84 -2.20
C GLU A 108 11.93 -28.37 -1.53
N PRO A 109 10.92 -28.86 -2.28
CA PRO A 109 9.64 -29.28 -1.72
C PRO A 109 9.75 -30.42 -0.70
N ASP A 110 10.73 -31.30 -0.91
CA ASP A 110 10.99 -32.45 -0.04
C ASP A 110 12.01 -32.16 1.08
N GLY A 111 12.46 -30.90 1.18
CA GLY A 111 13.34 -30.41 2.21
C GLY A 111 12.79 -30.60 3.62
N ARG A 112 13.68 -30.87 4.58
CA ARG A 112 13.33 -31.10 5.98
C ARG A 112 12.70 -29.84 6.58
N TRP A 113 13.36 -28.71 6.38
CA TRP A 113 12.94 -27.43 6.91
C TRP A 113 11.74 -26.86 6.16
N MET A 114 11.61 -27.14 4.85
CA MET A 114 10.43 -26.80 4.06
C MET A 114 9.18 -27.44 4.65
N ARG A 115 9.22 -28.76 4.90
CA ARG A 115 8.10 -29.49 5.51
C ARG A 115 7.82 -29.03 6.93
N PHE A 116 8.85 -28.70 7.71
CA PHE A 116 8.68 -28.16 9.06
C PHE A 116 8.00 -26.79 9.03
N LEU A 117 8.47 -25.89 8.17
CA LEU A 117 7.94 -24.53 8.03
C LEU A 117 6.50 -24.56 7.52
N CYS A 118 6.17 -25.42 6.55
CA CYS A 118 4.77 -25.61 6.11
C CYS A 118 3.86 -26.00 7.27
N LYS A 119 4.27 -26.97 8.11
CA LYS A 119 3.50 -27.38 9.30
C LYS A 119 3.41 -26.28 10.33
N GLN A 120 4.48 -25.51 10.53
CA GLN A 120 4.50 -24.40 11.46
C GLN A 120 3.51 -23.32 11.01
N LEU A 121 3.60 -22.84 9.77
CA LEU A 121 2.72 -21.80 9.24
C LEU A 121 1.25 -22.24 9.23
N ALA A 122 0.97 -23.51 8.92
CA ALA A 122 -0.38 -24.05 8.96
C ALA A 122 -1.01 -24.02 10.38
N ARG A 123 -0.21 -24.17 11.45
CA ARG A 123 -0.70 -24.03 12.85
C ARG A 123 -1.15 -22.61 13.18
N TYR A 124 -0.67 -21.63 12.43
CA TYR A 124 -1.03 -20.22 12.54
C TYR A 124 -1.98 -19.79 11.42
N SER A 125 -2.72 -20.75 10.84
CA SER A 125 -3.75 -20.53 9.81
C SER A 125 -3.26 -19.90 8.51
N LEU A 126 -1.96 -20.01 8.21
CA LEU A 126 -1.40 -19.55 6.93
C LEU A 126 -1.39 -20.68 5.90
N VAL A 127 -1.97 -20.41 4.73
CA VAL A 127 -1.89 -21.30 3.57
C VAL A 127 -0.54 -21.08 2.88
N THR A 128 0.27 -22.14 2.83
CA THR A 128 1.60 -22.10 2.20
C THR A 128 1.53 -22.50 0.73
N MET A 129 2.04 -21.64 -0.14
CA MET A 129 2.26 -21.92 -1.56
C MET A 129 3.74 -22.22 -1.77
N VAL A 130 4.08 -23.46 -2.14
CA VAL A 130 5.46 -23.90 -2.34
C VAL A 130 5.83 -23.76 -3.82
N CYS A 131 6.98 -23.15 -4.09
CA CYS A 131 7.48 -22.85 -5.42
C CYS A 131 9.02 -22.85 -5.44
N GLY A 132 9.64 -22.50 -6.57
CA GLY A 132 11.08 -22.26 -6.65
C GLY A 132 11.49 -20.95 -5.98
N MET A 133 12.73 -20.85 -5.50
CA MET A 133 13.23 -19.64 -4.80
C MET A 133 13.11 -18.37 -5.67
N ARG A 134 13.46 -18.47 -6.96
CA ARG A 134 13.29 -17.38 -7.95
C ARG A 134 11.84 -16.97 -8.15
N GLU A 135 10.90 -17.91 -8.02
CA GLU A 135 9.48 -17.65 -8.25
C GLU A 135 8.89 -16.78 -7.13
N VAL A 136 9.42 -16.88 -5.90
CA VAL A 136 9.04 -15.96 -4.81
C VAL A 136 9.49 -14.53 -5.13
N ASP A 137 10.72 -14.35 -5.59
CA ASP A 137 11.24 -13.02 -5.96
C ASP A 137 10.46 -12.42 -7.15
N GLU A 138 10.15 -13.25 -8.16
CA GLU A 138 9.29 -12.84 -9.27
C GLU A 138 7.89 -12.45 -8.80
N ALA A 139 7.26 -13.23 -7.92
CA ALA A 139 5.93 -12.89 -7.40
C ALA A 139 5.93 -11.54 -6.66
N LEU A 140 6.93 -11.31 -5.79
CA LEU A 140 7.08 -10.04 -5.07
C LEU A 140 7.34 -8.86 -6.00
N ARG A 141 8.11 -9.06 -7.07
CA ARG A 141 8.43 -8.01 -8.04
C ARG A 141 7.27 -7.68 -8.98
N GLN A 142 6.52 -8.71 -9.38
CA GLN A 142 5.47 -8.57 -10.40
C GLN A 142 4.15 -8.09 -9.81
N LEU A 143 3.83 -8.44 -8.56
CA LEU A 143 2.57 -8.04 -7.95
C LEU A 143 2.37 -6.52 -7.92
N PRO A 144 3.29 -5.68 -7.42
CA PRO A 144 3.13 -4.23 -7.44
C PRO A 144 2.97 -3.66 -8.87
N ARG A 145 3.71 -4.22 -9.83
CA ARG A 145 3.62 -3.81 -11.24
C ARG A 145 2.26 -4.13 -11.84
N TYR A 146 1.76 -5.33 -11.56
CA TYR A 146 0.43 -5.75 -12.01
C TYR A 146 -0.66 -4.88 -11.39
N LEU A 147 -0.55 -4.52 -10.10
CA LEU A 147 -1.47 -3.60 -9.43
C LEU A 147 -1.43 -2.19 -10.05
N ALA A 148 -0.24 -1.64 -10.30
CA ALA A 148 -0.09 -0.35 -10.98
C ALA A 148 -0.71 -0.37 -12.39
N TRP A 149 -0.55 -1.47 -13.13
CA TRP A 149 -1.13 -1.62 -14.46
C TRP A 149 -2.67 -1.66 -14.42
N LYS A 150 -3.26 -2.27 -13.39
CA LYS A 150 -4.72 -2.22 -13.17
C LYS A 150 -5.21 -0.81 -12.84
N GLU A 151 -4.47 -0.10 -11.99
CA GLU A 151 -4.79 1.29 -11.64
C GLU A 151 -4.80 2.17 -12.91
N GLN A 152 -3.78 2.04 -13.75
CA GLN A 152 -3.74 2.73 -15.03
C GLN A 152 -4.93 2.39 -15.92
N PHE A 153 -5.25 1.10 -16.10
CA PHE A 153 -6.41 0.66 -16.88
C PHE A 153 -7.71 1.29 -16.39
N TYR A 154 -7.92 1.36 -15.06
CA TYR A 154 -9.13 1.93 -14.49
C TYR A 154 -9.26 3.44 -14.77
N ILE A 155 -8.15 4.18 -14.69
CA ILE A 155 -8.12 5.62 -14.99
C ILE A 155 -8.40 5.88 -16.48
N GLU A 156 -7.76 5.12 -17.36
CA GLU A 156 -7.97 5.23 -18.82
C GLU A 156 -9.42 4.88 -19.20
N LEU A 157 -9.98 3.84 -18.59
CA LEU A 157 -11.39 3.50 -18.75
C LEU A 157 -12.29 4.63 -18.27
N GLY A 158 -11.97 5.25 -17.14
CA GLY A 158 -12.68 6.42 -16.61
C GLY A 158 -12.68 7.60 -17.57
N ALA A 159 -11.53 7.94 -18.16
CA ALA A 159 -11.45 8.98 -19.17
C ALA A 159 -12.32 8.67 -20.39
N SER A 160 -12.34 7.42 -20.87
CA SER A 160 -13.20 7.04 -21.99
C SER A 160 -14.69 7.06 -21.64
N CYS A 161 -15.05 6.71 -20.40
CA CYS A 161 -16.42 6.79 -19.90
C CYS A 161 -16.89 8.24 -19.87
N ASP A 162 -16.07 9.13 -19.33
CA ASP A 162 -16.30 10.56 -19.25
C ASP A 162 -16.51 11.21 -20.63
N GLU A 163 -15.61 10.96 -21.59
CA GLU A 163 -15.75 11.45 -22.97
C GLU A 163 -17.05 10.99 -23.66
N LYS A 164 -17.55 9.81 -23.30
CA LYS A 164 -18.75 9.20 -23.91
C LYS A 164 -20.03 9.48 -23.12
N GLY A 165 -19.97 10.19 -21.99
CA GLY A 165 -21.12 10.40 -21.13
C GLY A 165 -21.65 9.13 -20.47
N ILE A 166 -20.77 8.14 -20.24
CA ILE A 166 -21.09 6.86 -19.61
C ILE A 166 -20.54 6.89 -18.18
N SER A 167 -21.26 6.31 -17.22
CA SER A 167 -20.80 6.20 -15.83
C SER A 167 -19.75 5.10 -15.67
N LEU A 168 -18.54 5.46 -15.22
CA LEU A 168 -17.49 4.51 -14.87
C LEU A 168 -17.97 3.54 -13.78
N LEU A 169 -18.75 4.01 -12.80
CA LEU A 169 -19.31 3.16 -11.75
C LEU A 169 -20.22 2.05 -12.30
N GLN A 170 -21.02 2.34 -13.33
CA GLN A 170 -21.87 1.33 -13.97
C GLN A 170 -21.05 0.32 -14.78
N VAL A 171 -20.08 0.81 -15.56
CA VAL A 171 -19.19 -0.04 -16.37
C VAL A 171 -18.35 -0.94 -15.47
N SER A 172 -17.81 -0.40 -14.37
CA SER A 172 -17.03 -1.16 -13.41
C SER A 172 -17.88 -2.24 -12.73
N ARG A 173 -19.10 -1.93 -12.30
CA ARG A 173 -20.00 -2.94 -11.73
C ARG A 173 -20.27 -4.08 -12.72
N ALA A 174 -20.55 -3.77 -13.98
CA ALA A 174 -20.81 -4.77 -15.02
C ALA A 174 -19.59 -5.64 -15.30
N LEU A 175 -18.38 -5.06 -15.43
CA LEU A 175 -17.14 -5.81 -15.60
C LEU A 175 -16.85 -6.72 -14.40
N GLY A 176 -17.09 -6.21 -13.18
CA GLY A 176 -16.84 -6.96 -11.95
C GLY A 176 -17.75 -8.18 -11.75
N MET A 177 -18.88 -8.24 -12.46
CA MET A 177 -19.75 -9.43 -12.47
C MET A 177 -19.07 -10.65 -13.14
N ASP A 178 -18.08 -10.43 -14.00
CA ASP A 178 -17.21 -11.50 -14.47
C ASP A 178 -16.25 -11.89 -13.35
N LYS A 179 -16.45 -13.08 -12.77
CA LYS A 179 -15.65 -13.60 -11.66
C LYS A 179 -14.15 -13.70 -11.94
N ARG A 180 -13.74 -13.77 -13.21
CA ARG A 180 -12.32 -13.82 -13.60
C ARG A 180 -11.65 -12.44 -13.45
N ILE A 181 -12.44 -11.38 -13.55
CA ILE A 181 -12.03 -10.00 -13.28
C ILE A 181 -12.22 -9.73 -11.78
N GLY A 182 -13.46 -9.87 -11.31
CA GLY A 182 -13.87 -9.61 -9.92
C GLY A 182 -14.00 -8.12 -9.59
N HIS A 183 -14.68 -7.82 -8.48
CA HIS A 183 -14.96 -6.43 -8.08
C HIS A 183 -13.74 -5.68 -7.55
N GLY A 184 -12.85 -6.36 -6.82
CA GLY A 184 -11.60 -5.76 -6.30
C GLY A 184 -10.60 -5.35 -7.39
N TRP A 185 -10.85 -5.75 -8.63
CA TRP A 185 -10.06 -5.36 -9.80
C TRP A 185 -10.29 -3.92 -10.24
N LEU A 186 -11.42 -3.34 -9.83
CA LEU A 186 -11.96 -2.09 -10.36
C LEU A 186 -11.98 -0.96 -9.33
N TYR A 187 -11.47 -1.24 -8.12
CA TYR A 187 -11.17 -0.25 -7.09
C TYR A 187 -9.84 -0.63 -6.45
N PRO A 188 -8.72 -0.54 -7.19
CA PRO A 188 -7.43 -0.93 -6.65
C PRO A 188 -7.08 -0.05 -5.45
N SER A 189 -6.51 -0.64 -4.40
CA SER A 189 -5.79 0.11 -3.39
C SER A 189 -4.69 0.89 -4.09
N ARG A 190 -4.89 2.20 -4.22
CA ARG A 190 -4.04 3.09 -5.03
C ARG A 190 -2.65 3.13 -4.41
N GLN A 191 -1.66 2.64 -5.14
CA GLN A 191 -0.26 2.66 -4.69
C GLN A 191 0.53 3.75 -5.42
N ASP A 192 0.13 4.09 -6.65
CA ASP A 192 0.73 5.15 -7.44
C ASP A 192 -0.23 6.33 -7.59
N SER A 193 -0.04 7.33 -6.75
CA SER A 193 -0.84 8.55 -6.72
C SER A 193 -0.65 9.45 -7.96
N SER A 194 0.33 9.18 -8.84
CA SER A 194 0.69 10.11 -9.93
C SER A 194 -0.43 10.36 -10.94
N LEU A 195 -1.24 9.33 -11.26
CA LEU A 195 -2.37 9.47 -12.18
C LEU A 195 -3.51 10.29 -11.56
N ILE A 196 -3.80 10.07 -10.28
CA ILE A 196 -4.79 10.83 -9.53
C ILE A 196 -4.36 12.29 -9.37
N VAL A 197 -3.09 12.53 -9.03
CA VAL A 197 -2.50 13.87 -8.94
C VAL A 197 -2.68 14.63 -10.24
N ARG A 198 -2.37 14.02 -11.38
CA ARG A 198 -2.56 14.65 -12.71
C ARG A 198 -4.01 14.98 -13.00
N TRP A 199 -4.94 14.08 -12.65
CA TRP A 199 -6.36 14.31 -12.84
C TRP A 199 -6.87 15.46 -11.96
N LEU A 200 -6.55 15.43 -10.66
CA LEU A 200 -6.90 16.47 -9.70
C LEU A 200 -6.34 17.84 -10.11
N GLU A 201 -5.07 17.91 -10.49
CA GLU A 201 -4.43 19.16 -10.95
C GLU A 201 -5.19 19.74 -12.16
N LYS A 202 -5.52 18.90 -13.14
CA LYS A 202 -6.28 19.31 -14.32
C LYS A 202 -7.65 19.89 -13.94
N GLU A 203 -8.45 19.15 -13.17
CA GLU A 203 -9.82 19.56 -12.84
C GLU A 203 -9.83 20.77 -11.90
N CYS A 204 -8.90 20.85 -10.94
CA CYS A 204 -8.75 22.03 -10.08
C CYS A 204 -8.39 23.27 -10.90
N ARG A 205 -7.45 23.16 -11.85
CA ARG A 205 -7.08 24.29 -12.71
C ARG A 205 -8.27 24.80 -13.53
N LEU A 206 -9.13 23.90 -14.03
CA LEU A 206 -10.37 24.28 -14.72
C LEU A 206 -11.34 24.99 -13.79
N ALA A 207 -11.56 24.47 -12.57
CA ALA A 207 -12.42 25.11 -11.58
C ALA A 207 -11.93 26.52 -11.22
N LEU A 208 -10.63 26.67 -10.95
CA LEU A 208 -10.00 27.96 -10.62
C LEU A 208 -10.08 29.00 -11.75
N GLN A 209 -10.13 28.56 -13.01
CA GLN A 209 -10.30 29.44 -14.17
C GLN A 209 -11.75 29.92 -14.35
N LYS A 210 -12.72 29.07 -13.99
CA LYS A 210 -14.14 29.33 -14.24
C LYS A 210 -14.89 29.95 -13.06
N ALA A 211 -14.37 29.78 -11.83
CA ALA A 211 -15.02 30.24 -10.62
C ALA A 211 -14.09 31.08 -9.74
N ASN A 212 -14.66 32.02 -8.98
CA ASN A 212 -13.91 32.80 -8.01
C ASN A 212 -13.72 32.02 -6.70
N ILE A 213 -12.77 31.09 -6.73
CA ILE A 213 -12.39 30.22 -5.62
C ILE A 213 -11.23 30.86 -4.85
N GLN A 214 -11.37 31.01 -3.53
CA GLN A 214 -10.35 31.56 -2.64
C GLN A 214 -9.95 30.56 -1.56
N ARG A 215 -10.92 29.88 -0.93
CA ARG A 215 -10.68 28.89 0.12
C ARG A 215 -10.91 27.47 -0.40
N ILE A 216 -9.89 26.63 -0.31
CA ILE A 216 -9.87 25.27 -0.85
C ILE A 216 -9.61 24.30 0.27
N VAL A 217 -10.35 23.20 0.30
CA VAL A 217 -10.18 22.13 1.27
C VAL A 217 -9.65 20.90 0.55
N LEU A 218 -8.53 20.38 1.02
CA LEU A 218 -7.95 19.12 0.58
C LEU A 218 -8.31 18.04 1.58
N TRP A 219 -9.00 17.00 1.11
CA TRP A 219 -9.42 15.86 1.92
C TRP A 219 -8.76 14.58 1.45
N GLY A 220 -7.87 14.03 2.27
CA GLY A 220 -7.13 12.81 1.97
C GLY A 220 -5.74 12.78 2.60
N GLU A 221 -5.03 11.69 2.39
CA GLU A 221 -3.71 11.43 3.00
C GLU A 221 -2.62 12.43 2.57
N ASP A 222 -1.74 12.80 3.51
CA ASP A 222 -0.62 13.72 3.25
C ASP A 222 0.30 13.26 2.12
N SER A 223 0.55 11.95 2.04
CA SER A 223 1.38 11.33 1.01
C SER A 223 0.87 11.63 -0.40
N LEU A 224 -0.44 11.80 -0.61
CA LEU A 224 -1.01 12.19 -1.89
C LEU A 224 -0.63 13.63 -2.24
N TRP A 225 -0.78 14.54 -1.27
CA TRP A 225 -0.59 15.96 -1.49
C TRP A 225 0.89 16.34 -1.65
N GLU A 226 1.82 15.59 -1.04
CA GLU A 226 3.26 15.76 -1.24
C GLU A 226 3.71 15.59 -2.70
N HIS A 227 2.94 14.88 -3.53
CA HIS A 227 3.22 14.70 -4.95
C HIS A 227 2.67 15.83 -5.84
N MET A 228 1.90 16.76 -5.29
CA MET A 228 1.38 17.90 -6.04
C MET A 228 2.48 18.92 -6.35
N PRO A 229 2.41 19.64 -7.50
CA PRO A 229 3.32 20.75 -7.78
C PRO A 229 3.25 21.82 -6.68
N SER A 230 4.38 22.39 -6.28
CA SER A 230 4.44 23.32 -5.13
C SER A 230 3.61 24.61 -5.30
N ASP A 231 3.32 25.00 -6.54
CA ASP A 231 2.64 26.24 -6.92
C ASP A 231 1.19 26.02 -7.38
N TRP A 232 0.69 24.78 -7.40
CA TRP A 232 -0.60 24.46 -8.03
C TRP A 232 -1.82 25.16 -7.41
N LEU A 233 -1.71 25.55 -6.13
CA LEU A 233 -2.70 26.33 -5.38
C LEU A 233 -2.09 27.61 -4.77
N ALA A 234 -1.09 28.19 -5.44
CA ALA A 234 -0.48 29.44 -4.97
C ALA A 234 -1.53 30.54 -4.76
N GLU A 235 -1.33 31.36 -3.74
CA GLU A 235 -2.20 32.50 -3.39
C GLU A 235 -3.62 32.12 -2.92
N LYS A 236 -3.89 30.84 -2.67
CA LYS A 236 -5.16 30.35 -2.11
C LYS A 236 -5.04 30.08 -0.61
N ASP A 237 -6.16 30.20 0.08
CA ASP A 237 -6.31 29.73 1.45
C ASP A 237 -6.60 28.23 1.42
N VAL A 238 -5.62 27.41 1.77
CA VAL A 238 -5.71 25.95 1.68
C VAL A 238 -5.84 25.34 3.07
N ALA A 239 -6.97 24.68 3.31
CA ALA A 239 -7.21 23.85 4.48
C ALA A 239 -6.97 22.38 4.11
N VAL A 240 -6.36 21.61 5.01
CA VAL A 240 -6.10 20.17 4.81
C VAL A 240 -6.70 19.38 5.95
N TYR A 241 -7.39 18.29 5.61
CA TYR A 241 -7.94 17.32 6.54
C TYR A 241 -7.58 15.90 6.09
N THR A 242 -6.88 15.15 6.96
CA THR A 242 -6.29 13.84 6.64
C THR A 242 -7.02 12.66 7.28
N GLY A 243 -8.09 12.93 8.04
CA GLY A 243 -8.88 11.93 8.77
C GLY A 243 -8.68 11.99 10.28
N GLU A 244 -9.48 11.20 11.00
CA GLU A 244 -9.43 11.10 12.47
C GLU A 244 -8.14 10.39 12.92
N ASP A 245 -7.55 10.85 14.04
CA ASP A 245 -6.43 10.23 14.75
C ASP A 245 -5.09 10.05 13.99
N LYS A 246 -4.89 10.69 12.83
CA LYS A 246 -3.57 10.72 12.18
C LYS A 246 -2.69 11.82 12.78
N PRO A 247 -1.47 11.50 13.24
CA PRO A 247 -0.56 12.51 13.77
C PRO A 247 -0.21 13.52 12.69
N ILE A 248 -0.29 14.80 13.03
CA ILE A 248 0.09 15.92 12.15
C ILE A 248 1.53 15.69 11.66
N PRO A 249 1.79 15.62 10.35
CA PRO A 249 3.14 15.41 9.84
C PRO A 249 4.06 16.56 10.25
N ASN A 250 5.27 16.23 10.71
CA ASN A 250 6.28 17.23 11.09
C ASN A 250 6.71 18.13 9.91
N LYS A 251 6.42 17.71 8.68
CA LYS A 251 6.80 18.41 7.44
C LYS A 251 5.61 19.26 6.98
N LYS A 252 5.54 20.51 7.46
CA LYS A 252 4.52 21.46 7.01
C LYS A 252 4.75 21.83 5.54
N MET A 253 3.76 21.56 4.68
CA MET A 253 3.69 22.24 3.38
C MET A 253 3.45 23.74 3.67
N THR A 254 4.36 24.59 3.23
CA THR A 254 4.38 26.01 3.59
C THR A 254 3.13 26.71 3.07
N GLY A 255 2.32 27.27 3.99
CA GLY A 255 1.13 28.05 3.65
C GLY A 255 -0.21 27.32 3.76
N TRP A 256 -0.22 26.01 4.06
CA TRP A 256 -1.46 25.25 4.25
C TRP A 256 -1.79 25.09 5.73
N THR A 257 -3.07 25.15 6.06
CA THR A 257 -3.57 25.01 7.43
C THR A 257 -4.15 23.61 7.63
N LEU A 258 -3.57 22.85 8.56
CA LEU A 258 -4.07 21.53 8.95
C LEU A 258 -5.15 21.69 10.01
N TYR A 259 -6.23 20.92 9.88
CA TYR A 259 -7.36 20.92 10.82
C TYR A 259 -7.57 19.52 11.39
N ASP A 260 -7.88 19.46 12.68
CA ASP A 260 -8.18 18.20 13.39
C ASP A 260 -9.66 17.77 13.23
N SER A 261 -10.50 18.67 12.72
CA SER A 261 -11.94 18.51 12.58
C SER A 261 -12.33 18.88 11.16
N TRP A 262 -13.10 18.00 10.51
CA TRP A 262 -13.53 18.26 9.15
C TRP A 262 -14.49 19.45 9.07
N GLN A 263 -15.30 19.66 10.11
CA GLN A 263 -16.27 20.76 10.17
C GLN A 263 -15.57 22.12 10.09
N ASP A 264 -14.43 22.24 10.76
CA ASP A 264 -13.64 23.47 10.76
C ASP A 264 -12.85 23.63 9.46
N ALA A 265 -12.38 22.52 8.88
CA ALA A 265 -11.72 22.53 7.58
C ALA A 265 -12.65 23.07 6.49
N VAL A 266 -13.88 22.54 6.40
CA VAL A 266 -14.86 22.89 5.34
C VAL A 266 -15.59 24.21 5.54
N GLN A 267 -15.47 24.83 6.72
CA GLN A 267 -16.14 26.08 7.01
C GLN A 267 -15.73 27.16 6.00
N ASP A 268 -16.73 27.79 5.39
CA ASP A 268 -16.62 28.86 4.39
C ASP A 268 -15.78 28.49 3.15
N ALA A 269 -15.57 27.20 2.90
CA ALA A 269 -14.84 26.72 1.73
C ALA A 269 -15.59 27.03 0.43
N ASP A 270 -14.84 27.31 -0.64
CA ASP A 270 -15.39 27.45 -1.99
C ASP A 270 -15.25 26.18 -2.82
N LEU A 271 -14.24 25.36 -2.51
CA LEU A 271 -13.92 24.14 -3.23
C LEU A 271 -13.48 23.06 -2.26
N LEU A 272 -14.11 21.89 -2.34
CA LEU A 272 -13.68 20.66 -1.68
C LEU A 272 -13.03 19.73 -2.71
N VAL A 273 -11.80 19.30 -2.43
CA VAL A 273 -11.01 18.38 -3.28
C VAL A 273 -10.78 17.09 -2.51
N ILE A 274 -11.37 16.00 -2.98
CA ILE A 274 -11.29 14.68 -2.35
C ILE A 274 -10.30 13.83 -3.12
N GLY A 275 -9.18 13.51 -2.47
CA GLY A 275 -8.11 12.72 -3.08
C GLY A 275 -8.30 11.22 -2.92
N ASN A 276 -8.67 10.79 -1.72
CA ASN A 276 -9.02 9.42 -1.37
C ASN A 276 -10.04 9.40 -0.22
N ALA A 277 -10.72 8.26 -0.05
CA ALA A 277 -11.66 8.03 1.05
C ALA A 277 -11.09 7.13 2.16
N SER A 278 -9.94 6.51 1.92
CA SER A 278 -9.34 5.49 2.80
C SER A 278 -9.10 6.03 4.21
N GLY A 279 -9.69 5.40 5.22
CA GLY A 279 -9.51 5.78 6.62
C GLY A 279 -10.18 7.10 6.98
N THR A 280 -11.19 7.54 6.21
CA THR A 280 -11.99 8.74 6.50
C THR A 280 -13.48 8.43 6.40
N THR A 281 -14.33 9.26 7.02
CA THR A 281 -15.79 9.10 7.03
C THR A 281 -16.50 9.85 5.89
N ILE A 282 -15.76 10.42 4.93
CA ILE A 282 -16.32 11.34 3.94
C ILE A 282 -17.50 10.78 3.14
N ALA A 283 -17.41 9.50 2.73
CA ALA A 283 -18.46 8.84 1.96
C ALA A 283 -19.76 8.58 2.78
N GLU A 284 -19.68 8.71 4.11
CA GLU A 284 -20.80 8.51 5.04
C GLU A 284 -21.41 9.84 5.51
N LEU A 285 -20.79 10.97 5.18
CA LEU A 285 -21.26 12.28 5.63
C LEU A 285 -22.58 12.68 4.95
N PRO A 286 -23.53 13.27 5.69
CA PRO A 286 -24.72 13.85 5.09
C PRO A 286 -24.34 15.02 4.16
N LEU A 287 -24.69 14.92 2.87
CA LEU A 287 -24.40 15.97 1.88
C LEU A 287 -24.95 17.34 2.29
N SER A 288 -26.12 17.37 2.94
CA SER A 288 -26.71 18.61 3.45
C SER A 288 -25.83 19.31 4.48
N GLU A 289 -25.12 18.55 5.33
CA GLU A 289 -24.24 19.14 6.34
C GLU A 289 -22.97 19.72 5.70
N LEU A 290 -22.41 19.03 4.70
CA LEU A 290 -21.27 19.51 3.93
C LEU A 290 -21.63 20.82 3.22
N VAL A 291 -22.73 20.83 2.45
CA VAL A 291 -23.15 22.01 1.68
C VAL A 291 -23.44 23.21 2.57
N ASN A 292 -24.09 23.02 3.72
CA ASN A 292 -24.46 24.12 4.61
C ASN A 292 -23.26 24.81 5.27
N ARG A 293 -22.09 24.17 5.31
CA ARG A 293 -20.85 24.75 5.87
C ARG A 293 -19.98 25.43 4.83
N MET A 294 -20.14 25.06 3.56
CA MET A 294 -19.39 25.64 2.46
C MET A 294 -20.00 26.97 2.01
N ARG A 295 -19.15 27.91 1.61
CA ARG A 295 -19.58 29.18 1.01
C ARG A 295 -19.99 28.98 -0.45
N GLN A 296 -19.18 28.25 -1.20
CA GLN A 296 -19.52 27.75 -2.54
C GLN A 296 -19.34 26.24 -2.50
N SER A 297 -20.37 25.49 -2.89
CA SER A 297 -20.40 24.05 -2.72
C SER A 297 -19.88 23.34 -3.98
N TYR A 298 -18.67 23.72 -4.40
CA TYR A 298 -17.98 23.07 -5.51
C TYR A 298 -17.15 21.90 -5.01
N VAL A 299 -17.20 20.77 -5.73
CA VAL A 299 -16.54 19.54 -5.31
C VAL A 299 -15.84 18.86 -6.49
N ILE A 300 -14.59 18.48 -6.28
CA ILE A 300 -13.81 17.62 -7.15
C ILE A 300 -13.51 16.33 -6.38
N ASP A 301 -14.02 15.21 -6.88
CA ASP A 301 -14.01 13.92 -6.20
C ASP A 301 -13.24 12.85 -7.01
N ALA A 302 -11.97 12.66 -6.65
CA ALA A 302 -11.16 11.59 -7.24
C ALA A 302 -11.45 10.22 -6.61
N ALA A 303 -12.18 10.15 -5.50
CA ALA A 303 -12.53 8.91 -4.82
C ALA A 303 -13.90 8.37 -5.26
N ALA A 304 -14.71 9.19 -5.93
CA ALA A 304 -16.10 8.91 -6.31
C ALA A 304 -16.93 8.46 -5.08
N CYS A 305 -16.81 9.20 -3.99
CA CYS A 305 -17.46 8.96 -2.70
C CYS A 305 -18.98 9.03 -2.80
N PHE A 306 -19.51 9.93 -3.63
CA PHE A 306 -20.94 10.23 -3.66
C PHE A 306 -21.61 9.76 -4.96
N PRO A 307 -22.84 9.23 -4.89
CA PRO A 307 -23.65 8.98 -6.08
C PRO A 307 -23.87 10.28 -6.86
N VAL A 308 -23.55 10.27 -8.16
CA VAL A 308 -23.53 11.48 -9.02
C VAL A 308 -24.86 12.24 -8.99
N GLN A 309 -25.99 11.55 -9.12
CA GLN A 309 -27.31 12.18 -9.16
C GLN A 309 -27.65 12.90 -7.85
N GLU A 310 -27.27 12.31 -6.73
CA GLU A 310 -27.48 12.90 -5.41
C GLU A 310 -26.56 14.10 -5.23
N ALA A 311 -25.27 13.94 -5.53
CA ALA A 311 -24.26 14.99 -5.44
C ALA A 311 -24.63 16.21 -6.29
N GLN A 312 -25.10 16.03 -7.53
CA GLN A 312 -25.55 17.12 -8.40
C GLN A 312 -26.82 17.84 -7.89
N SER A 313 -27.61 17.19 -7.04
CA SER A 313 -28.81 17.80 -6.45
C SER A 313 -28.50 18.71 -5.26
N TYR A 314 -27.35 18.49 -4.60
CA TYR A 314 -26.92 19.23 -3.41
C TYR A 314 -25.82 20.25 -3.68
N PHE A 315 -24.82 19.88 -4.48
CA PHE A 315 -23.66 20.72 -4.78
C PHE A 315 -23.94 21.67 -5.94
N GLN A 316 -23.40 22.88 -5.85
CA GLN A 316 -23.44 23.84 -6.96
C GLN A 316 -22.69 23.32 -8.19
N ALA A 317 -21.63 22.54 -7.96
CA ALA A 317 -20.78 21.96 -8.99
C ALA A 317 -20.18 20.66 -8.43
N TYR A 318 -20.35 19.53 -9.13
CA TYR A 318 -19.81 18.25 -8.69
C TYR A 318 -19.10 17.51 -9.82
N ARG A 319 -17.80 17.30 -9.68
CA ARG A 319 -16.97 16.61 -10.66
C ARG A 319 -16.34 15.37 -10.05
N ALA A 320 -16.72 14.19 -10.52
CA ALA A 320 -16.15 12.93 -10.08
C ALA A 320 -15.35 12.24 -11.20
N ILE A 321 -14.35 11.47 -10.82
CA ILE A 321 -13.54 10.71 -11.77
C ILE A 321 -14.39 9.67 -12.52
N GLY A 322 -14.29 9.68 -13.84
CA GLY A 322 -15.02 8.74 -14.71
C GLY A 322 -16.53 9.01 -14.83
N GLU A 323 -16.99 10.17 -14.40
CA GLU A 323 -18.39 10.58 -14.47
C GLU A 323 -18.50 11.90 -15.21
N ASN A 324 -19.15 11.91 -16.38
CA ASN A 324 -19.37 13.16 -17.10
C ASN A 324 -20.48 13.97 -16.44
N THR A 325 -20.08 15.08 -15.81
CA THR A 325 -21.01 15.97 -15.12
C THR A 325 -21.18 17.33 -15.82
N ASN A 326 -20.49 17.58 -16.95
CA ASN A 326 -20.49 18.84 -17.73
C ASN A 326 -20.30 20.13 -16.88
N VAL A 327 -19.67 20.02 -15.73
CA VAL A 327 -19.68 21.09 -14.70
C VAL A 327 -18.79 22.26 -15.06
N TRP A 328 -17.74 22.00 -15.84
CA TRP A 328 -16.76 22.99 -16.29
C TRP A 328 -16.87 23.25 -17.78
N GLU A 329 -18.01 23.02 -18.44
CA GLU A 329 -18.20 23.36 -19.86
C GLU A 329 -18.70 24.79 -20.06
#